data_AF-A0A932CBA8-F1
#
_entry.id   AF-A0A932CBA8-F1
#
_cell.length_a   1.000
_cell.length_b   1.000
_cell.length_c   1.000
_cell.angle_alpha   90.00
_cell.angle_beta   90.00
_cell.angle_gamma   90.00
#
_symmetry.space_group_name_H-M   'P 1'
#
loop_
_entity.id
_entity.type
_entity.pdbx_description
1 polymer ?
#
loop_
_entity_poly.entity_id
_entity_poly.type
_entity_poly.pdbx_seq_one_letter_code
_entity_poly.pdbx_strand_id
1 'polypeptide(L)' 'MNTDALICGDDDEAKRVVTTLAGKIPGLRPVDAGPLESARYLEAATALLININRMYKAHASIRILGI' A
#
# COMPACT_ATOMS: atom_id res chain seq x y z
N MET A 1 6.25 -13.10 -0.54
CA MET A 1 5.07 -12.25 -0.82
C MET A 1 5.45 -11.30 -1.94
N ASN A 2 4.55 -11.03 -2.89
CA ASN A 2 4.74 -10.06 -3.95
C ASN A 2 3.53 -9.13 -3.92
N THR A 3 3.67 -8.00 -3.24
CA THR A 3 2.57 -7.10 -2.86
C THR A 3 2.99 -5.65 -3.02
N ASP A 4 2.02 -4.75 -3.08
CA ASP A 4 2.28 -3.33 -3.25
C ASP A 4 2.06 -2.54 -1.95
N ALA A 5 2.98 -1.62 -1.67
CA ALA A 5 2.80 -0.56 -0.67
C ALA A 5 2.26 0.68 -1.38
N LEU A 6 0.98 0.99 -1.16
CA LEU A 6 0.34 2.18 -1.70
C LEU A 6 0.76 3.41 -0.86
N ILE A 7 1.32 4.43 -1.50
CA ILE A 7 1.88 5.62 -0.86
C ILE A 7 1.09 6.84 -1.31
N CYS A 8 0.50 7.59 -0.37
CA CYS A 8 -0.12 8.89 -0.62
C CYS A 8 0.70 10.00 0.01
N GLY A 9 0.76 11.17 -0.64
CA GLY A 9 1.44 12.35 -0.09
C GLY A 9 1.46 13.52 -1.06
N ASP A 10 1.51 14.73 -0.50
CA ASP A 10 1.52 15.99 -1.27
C ASP A 10 2.93 16.54 -1.50
N ASP A 11 3.94 16.02 -0.78
CA ASP A 11 5.35 16.37 -0.95
C ASP A 11 6.09 15.25 -1.70
N ASP A 12 6.58 15.58 -2.90
CA ASP A 12 7.21 14.60 -3.78
C ASP A 12 8.55 14.07 -3.22
N GLU A 13 9.30 14.89 -2.49
CA GLU A 13 10.57 14.46 -1.91
C GLU A 13 10.34 13.49 -0.75
N ALA A 14 9.36 13.76 0.11
CA ALA A 14 8.93 12.86 1.17
C ALA A 14 8.41 11.53 0.59
N LYS A 15 7.58 11.56 -0.46
CA LYS A 15 7.14 10.35 -1.17
C LYS A 15 8.33 9.56 -1.73
N ARG A 16 9.33 10.23 -2.31
CA ARG A 16 10.55 9.59 -2.84
C ARG A 16 11.35 8.90 -1.74
N VAL A 17 11.53 9.54 -0.58
CA VAL A 17 12.21 8.96 0.58
C VAL A 17 11.46 7.70 1.05
N VAL A 18 10.15 7.78 1.24
CA VAL A 18 9.33 6.64 1.69
C VAL A 18 9.34 5.50 0.67
N THR A 19 9.21 5.81 -0.61
CA THR A 19 9.31 4.83 -1.72
C THR A 19 10.65 4.10 -1.69
N THR A 20 11.75 4.84 -1.50
CA THR A 20 13.10 4.27 -1.42
C THR A 20 13.24 3.35 -0.21
N LEU A 21 12.66 3.70 0.93
CA LEU A 21 12.67 2.86 2.13
C LEU A 21 11.82 1.60 1.94
N ALA A 22 10.61 1.73 1.41
CA ALA A 22 9.71 0.60 1.16
C ALA A 22 10.33 -0.40 0.16
N GLY A 23 11.00 0.08 -0.90
CA GLY A 23 11.69 -0.76 -1.88
C GLY A 23 12.86 -1.58 -1.31
N LYS A 24 13.32 -1.30 -0.08
CA LYS A 24 14.33 -2.15 0.60
C LYS A 24 13.72 -3.43 1.19
N ILE A 25 12.40 -3.52 1.31
CA ILE A 25 11.71 -4.69 1.87
C ILE A 25 11.55 -5.74 0.75
N PRO A 26 12.14 -6.94 0.88
CA PRO A 26 12.04 -7.97 -0.15
C PRO A 26 10.59 -8.36 -0.46
N GLY A 27 10.18 -8.21 -1.72
CA GLY A 27 8.84 -8.57 -2.18
C GLY A 27 7.76 -7.50 -1.96
N LEU A 28 8.15 -6.29 -1.53
CA LEU A 28 7.26 -5.13 -1.43
C LEU A 28 7.60 -4.13 -2.54
N ARG A 29 6.63 -3.85 -3.43
CA ARG A 29 6.77 -2.83 -4.47
C ARG A 29 6.05 -1.55 -4.02
N PRO A 30 6.74 -0.42 -3.84
CA PRO A 30 6.06 0.84 -3.59
C PRO A 30 5.30 1.31 -4.85
N VAL A 31 4.11 1.85 -4.65
CA VAL A 31 3.24 2.38 -5.72
C VAL A 31 2.67 3.72 -5.24
N ASP A 32 2.90 4.78 -6.02
CA ASP A 32 2.28 6.09 -5.76
C ASP A 32 0.76 5.99 -5.99
N ALA A 33 0.00 6.33 -4.97
CA ALA A 33 -1.46 6.30 -4.93
C ALA A 33 -2.07 7.72 -4.92
N GLY A 34 -1.26 8.75 -5.21
CA GLY A 34 -1.69 10.13 -5.41
C GLY A 34 -1.57 11.02 -4.15
N PRO A 35 -2.35 12.11 -4.09
CA PRO A 35 -2.25 13.11 -3.02
C PRO A 35 -2.66 12.55 -1.66
N LEU A 36 -2.30 13.24 -0.58
CA LEU A 36 -2.58 12.83 0.80
C LEU A 36 -4.08 12.66 1.06
N GLU A 37 -4.93 13.43 0.38
CA GLU A 37 -6.38 13.31 0.52
C GLU A 37 -6.94 11.93 0.13
N SER A 38 -6.23 11.19 -0.75
CA SER A 38 -6.59 9.84 -1.16
C SER A 38 -6.30 8.79 -0.07
N ALA A 39 -5.53 9.13 0.97
CA ALA A 39 -5.18 8.20 2.06
C ALA A 39 -6.42 7.63 2.78
N ARG A 40 -7.53 8.39 2.82
CA ARG A 40 -8.81 7.92 3.37
C ARG A 40 -9.27 6.58 2.77
N TYR A 41 -8.99 6.35 1.49
CA TYR A 41 -9.36 5.11 0.79
C TYR A 41 -8.45 3.95 1.19
N LEU A 42 -7.15 4.22 1.43
CA LEU A 42 -6.19 3.23 1.91
C LEU A 42 -6.50 2.79 3.34
N GLU A 43 -6.85 3.74 4.21
CA GLU A 43 -7.25 3.48 5.59
C GLU A 43 -8.52 2.63 5.65
N ALA A 44 -9.53 2.96 4.84
CA ALA A 44 -10.74 2.16 4.73
C ALA A 44 -10.47 0.74 4.18
N ALA A 45 -9.57 0.60 3.20
CA ALA A 45 -9.20 -0.71 2.64
C ALA A 45 -8.59 -1.65 3.69
N THR A 46 -7.91 -1.13 4.71
CA THR A 46 -7.39 -1.94 5.81
C THR A 46 -8.49 -2.69 6.57
N ALA A 47 -9.63 -2.03 6.82
CA ALA A 47 -10.78 -2.68 7.45
C ALA A 47 -11.32 -3.84 6.60
N LEU A 48 -11.30 -3.71 5.27
CA LEU A 48 -11.67 -4.80 4.36
C LEU A 48 -10.70 -5.99 4.48
N LEU A 49 -9.38 -5.73 4.48
CA LEU A 49 -8.37 -6.78 4.65
C LEU A 49 -8.49 -7.51 5.98
N ILE A 50 -8.79 -6.80 7.08
CA ILE A 50 -9.04 -7.42 8.39
C ILE A 50 -10.25 -8.38 8.31
N ASN A 51 -11.33 -7.95 7.68
CA ASN A 51 -12.53 -8.80 7.51
C ASN A 51 -12.23 -10.04 6.67
N ILE A 52 -11.51 -9.90 5.56
CA ILE A 52 -11.07 -11.00 4.70
C ILE A 52 -10.20 -11.97 5.49
N ASN A 53 -9.20 -11.48 6.24
CA ASN A 53 -8.31 -12.30 7.06
C ASN A 53 -9.09 -13.09 8.11
N ARG A 54 -10.11 -12.46 8.73
CA ARG A 54 -10.97 -13.13 9.72
C ARG A 54 -11.79 -14.26 9.09
N MET A 55 -12.35 -14.04 7.90
CA MET A 55 -13.20 -14.97 7.17
C MET A 55 -12.40 -16.17 6.65
N TYR A 56 -11.25 -15.92 6.03
CA TYR A 56 -10.46 -16.94 5.34
C TYR A 56 -9.27 -17.46 6.15
N LYS A 57 -9.06 -16.97 7.38
CA LYS A 57 -7.91 -17.34 8.25
C LYS A 57 -6.58 -17.15 7.53
N ALA A 58 -6.43 -16.01 6.86
CA ALA A 58 -5.32 -15.71 5.96
C ALA A 58 -4.56 -14.44 6.35
N HIS A 59 -3.47 -14.18 5.63
CA HIS A 59 -2.75 -12.90 5.60
C HIS A 59 -2.84 -12.29 4.21
N ALA A 60 -3.98 -11.66 3.93
CA ALA A 60 -4.27 -11.01 2.66
C ALA A 60 -3.45 -9.73 2.47
N SER A 61 -3.17 -9.44 1.21
CA SER A 61 -2.40 -8.29 0.76
C SER A 61 -2.98 -7.75 -0.55
N ILE A 62 -2.69 -6.50 -0.90
CA ILE A 62 -3.14 -5.88 -2.17
C ILE A 62 -1.98 -5.85 -3.17
N ARG A 63 -2.33 -6.01 -4.45
CA ARG A 63 -1.42 -5.78 -5.56
C ARG A 63 -2.18 -5.16 -6.72
N ILE A 64 -1.63 -4.09 -7.28
CA ILE A 64 -2.11 -3.41 -8.47
C ILE A 64 -1.46 -4.05 -9.69
N LEU A 65 -2.27 -4.43 -10.67
CA LEU A 65 -1.83 -5.07 -11.91
C LEU A 65 -2.07 -4.12 -13.08
N GLY A 66 -1.24 -4.22 -14.12
CA GLY A 66 -1.34 -3.38 -15.31
C GLY A 66 -0.62 -2.03 -15.22
N ILE A 67 0.22 -1.84 -14.20
CA ILE A 67 1.13 -0.71 -14.01
C ILE A 67 2.55 -1.18 -13.67
#